data_AF-A0A930DW38-F1
#
_entry.id   AF-A0A930DW38-F1
#
_cell.length_a   1.000
_cell.length_b   1.000
_cell.length_c   1.000
_cell.angle_alpha   90.00
_cell.angle_beta   90.00
_cell.angle_gamma   90.00
#
_symmetry.space_group_name_H-M   'P 1'
#
loop_
_entity.id
_entity.type
_entity.pdbx_description
1 polymer ?
#
loop_
_entity_poly.entity_id
_entity_poly.type
_entity_poly.pdbx_seq_one_letter_code
_entity_poly.pdbx_strand_id
1 'polypeptide(L)'
;IGAATGKGLALAGNIPLYGISTLEMLQENLSFLPNPIHVLLDARRGQVYTASYRLGQCISPERAVSIEELLAFAKEQEGQQIFLGDGIFPYRKQIEESLGKDLCLFPNPQNALQRAASLALLGEKKKAEGLEAGFHLEYLRKPQAEREKEAGALKDFQIVQEEAYKDLGKTKDKLIAKNYPIHE
;
A
#
# COMPACT_ATOMS: atom_id res chain seq x y z
N ILE A 1 -9.54 3.91 -5.42
CA ILE A 1 -10.05 3.62 -6.79
C ILE A 1 -10.15 2.11 -6.99
N GLY A 2 -9.05 1.37 -7.12
CA GLY A 2 -9.09 -0.09 -7.40
C GLY A 2 -9.99 -0.90 -6.47
N ALA A 3 -9.93 -0.66 -5.16
CA ALA A 3 -10.82 -1.27 -4.18
C ALA A 3 -12.32 -1.06 -4.47
N ALA A 4 -12.72 0.18 -4.77
CA ALA A 4 -14.11 0.51 -5.05
C ALA A 4 -14.57 -0.13 -6.37
N THR A 5 -13.72 -0.11 -7.40
CA THR A 5 -13.97 -0.79 -8.68
C THR A 5 -14.14 -2.30 -8.49
N GLY A 6 -13.22 -2.95 -7.77
CA GLY A 6 -13.29 -4.38 -7.49
C GLY A 6 -14.55 -4.76 -6.72
N LYS A 7 -14.92 -3.98 -5.68
CA LYS A 7 -16.19 -4.17 -4.95
C LYS A 7 -17.40 -4.00 -5.87
N GLY A 8 -17.44 -2.96 -6.71
CA GLY A 8 -18.54 -2.70 -7.63
C GLY A 8 -18.76 -3.85 -8.62
N LEU A 9 -17.67 -4.39 -9.19
CA LEU A 9 -17.73 -5.52 -10.13
C LEU A 9 -18.17 -6.82 -9.45
N ALA A 10 -17.73 -7.07 -8.22
CA ALA A 10 -18.05 -8.31 -7.50
C ALA A 10 -19.45 -8.34 -6.89
N LEU A 11 -20.00 -7.18 -6.53
CA LEU A 11 -21.23 -7.05 -5.75
C LEU A 11 -22.44 -7.73 -6.40
N ALA A 12 -22.68 -7.49 -7.69
CA ALA A 12 -23.86 -8.02 -8.38
C ALA A 12 -23.87 -9.55 -8.49
N GLY A 13 -22.68 -10.16 -8.57
CA GLY A 13 -22.51 -11.60 -8.74
C GLY A 13 -22.20 -12.37 -7.47
N ASN A 14 -22.20 -11.73 -6.29
CA ASN A 14 -21.70 -12.30 -5.04
C ASN A 14 -20.32 -12.97 -5.21
N ILE A 15 -19.45 -12.35 -6.01
CA ILE A 15 -18.12 -12.90 -6.29
C ILE A 15 -17.23 -12.67 -5.05
N PRO A 16 -16.61 -13.72 -4.48
CA PRO A 16 -15.69 -13.57 -3.37
C PRO A 16 -14.50 -12.66 -3.72
N LEU A 17 -14.17 -11.72 -2.83
CA LEU A 17 -13.03 -10.81 -3.00
C LEU A 17 -11.95 -11.09 -1.97
N TYR A 18 -10.73 -11.31 -2.46
CA TYR A 18 -9.55 -11.50 -1.63
C TYR A 18 -8.65 -10.27 -1.71
N GLY A 19 -8.36 -9.68 -0.55
CA GLY A 19 -7.33 -8.65 -0.42
C GLY A 19 -5.94 -9.26 -0.51
N ILE A 20 -5.14 -8.80 -1.47
CA ILE A 20 -3.74 -9.19 -1.62
C ILE A 20 -2.89 -7.97 -1.34
N SER A 21 -1.87 -8.14 -0.49
CA SER A 21 -0.93 -7.07 -0.21
C SER A 21 -0.13 -6.72 -1.46
N THR A 22 0.13 -5.43 -1.63
CA THR A 22 1.02 -4.97 -2.70
C THR A 22 2.44 -5.46 -2.48
N LEU A 23 2.88 -5.56 -1.21
CA LEU A 23 4.22 -6.01 -0.85
C LEU A 23 4.37 -7.52 -1.11
N GLU A 24 3.37 -8.31 -0.70
CA GLU A 24 3.29 -9.75 -0.97
C GLU A 24 3.25 -10.06 -2.48
N MET A 25 2.45 -9.30 -3.24
CA MET A 25 2.37 -9.46 -4.69
C MET A 25 3.70 -9.12 -5.39
N LEU A 26 4.41 -8.10 -4.92
CA LEU A 26 5.71 -7.74 -5.48
C LEU A 26 6.75 -8.82 -5.21
N GLN A 27 6.88 -9.34 -3.98
CA GLN A 27 7.87 -10.40 -3.72
C GLN A 27 7.57 -11.66 -4.55
N GLU A 28 6.29 -11.97 -4.79
CA GLU A 28 5.87 -13.17 -5.52
C GLU A 28 6.43 -13.22 -6.95
N ASN A 29 6.79 -12.07 -7.51
CA ASN A 29 7.49 -11.99 -8.78
C ASN A 29 8.81 -12.77 -8.82
N LEU A 30 9.43 -12.98 -7.66
CA LEU A 30 10.78 -13.50 -7.46
C LEU A 30 10.83 -14.53 -6.31
N SER A 31 9.69 -15.03 -5.82
CA SER A 31 9.57 -15.90 -4.64
C SER A 31 10.38 -17.20 -4.72
N PHE A 32 10.71 -17.63 -5.94
CA PHE A 32 11.54 -18.81 -6.23
C PHE A 32 13.05 -18.59 -6.01
N LEU A 33 13.50 -17.35 -5.83
CA LEU A 33 14.91 -17.05 -5.58
C LEU A 33 15.27 -17.31 -4.11
N PRO A 34 16.48 -17.83 -3.83
CA PRO A 34 16.90 -18.14 -2.47
C PRO A 34 17.33 -16.90 -1.67
N ASN A 35 17.57 -15.78 -2.35
CA ASN A 35 18.03 -14.53 -1.76
C ASN A 35 16.96 -13.93 -0.83
N PRO A 36 17.37 -13.22 0.23
CA PRO A 36 16.47 -12.29 0.94
C PRO A 36 15.92 -11.25 -0.05
N ILE A 37 14.61 -11.03 -0.01
CA ILE A 37 13.91 -10.03 -0.83
C ILE A 37 13.32 -8.98 0.10
N HIS A 38 13.78 -7.74 -0.03
CA HIS A 38 13.26 -6.58 0.68
C HIS A 38 12.37 -5.79 -0.27
N VAL A 39 11.07 -5.89 -0.07
CA VAL A 39 10.12 -5.06 -0.82
C VAL A 39 10.00 -3.72 -0.13
N LEU A 40 10.11 -2.62 -0.87
CA LEU A 40 10.01 -1.27 -0.35
C LEU A 40 9.23 -0.38 -1.32
N LEU A 41 8.20 0.29 -0.79
CA LEU A 41 7.43 1.31 -1.48
C LEU A 41 7.73 2.68 -0.89
N ASP A 42 7.91 3.71 -1.72
CA ASP A 42 8.20 5.07 -1.23
C ASP A 42 7.01 5.64 -0.44
N ALA A 43 7.18 5.81 0.87
CA ALA A 43 6.19 6.43 1.77
C ALA A 43 6.48 7.92 2.03
N ARG A 44 7.37 8.53 1.23
CA ARG A 44 7.86 9.91 1.30
C ARG A 44 8.65 10.23 2.58
N ARG A 45 9.45 11.30 2.54
CA ARG A 45 10.19 11.87 3.69
C ARG A 45 11.11 10.84 4.39
N GLY A 46 11.87 10.06 3.61
CA GLY A 46 12.80 9.06 4.15
C GLY A 46 12.12 7.83 4.76
N GLN A 47 10.87 7.57 4.37
CA GLN A 47 10.06 6.48 4.91
C GLN A 47 9.65 5.53 3.79
N VAL A 48 9.46 4.27 4.16
CA VAL A 48 9.05 3.20 3.25
C VAL A 48 7.96 2.34 3.86
N TYR A 49 7.05 1.85 3.03
CA TYR A 49 6.27 0.66 3.37
C TYR A 49 7.07 -0.55 2.94
N THR A 50 7.34 -1.48 3.85
CA THR A 50 8.25 -2.59 3.58
C THR A 50 7.80 -3.88 4.25
N ALA A 51 8.15 -4.99 3.60
CA ALA A 51 8.20 -6.32 4.17
C ALA A 51 9.38 -7.06 3.54
N SER A 52 9.89 -8.06 4.24
CA SER A 52 11.02 -8.85 3.77
C SER A 52 10.67 -10.33 3.76
N TYR A 53 11.17 -11.03 2.74
CA TYR A 53 10.82 -12.42 2.46
C TYR A 53 12.07 -13.23 2.11
N ARG A 54 11.99 -14.54 2.29
CA ARG A 54 12.98 -15.50 1.80
C ARG A 54 12.25 -16.77 1.38
N LEU A 55 12.47 -17.25 0.16
CA LEU A 55 11.78 -18.43 -0.38
C LEU A 55 10.24 -18.33 -0.27
N GLY A 56 9.70 -17.15 -0.56
CA GLY A 56 8.26 -16.87 -0.43
C GLY A 56 7.72 -16.80 1.00
N GLN A 57 8.55 -16.96 2.03
CA GLN A 57 8.15 -16.87 3.43
C GLN A 57 8.50 -15.50 4.02
N CYS A 58 7.59 -14.95 4.82
CA CYS A 58 7.80 -13.68 5.49
C CYS A 58 8.86 -13.79 6.59
N ILE A 59 9.90 -12.97 6.52
CA ILE A 59 10.96 -12.85 7.54
C ILE A 59 10.95 -11.49 8.25
N SER A 60 10.28 -10.49 7.68
CA SER A 60 9.95 -9.23 8.35
C SER A 60 8.56 -8.79 7.88
N PRO A 61 7.57 -8.66 8.80
CA PRO A 61 6.20 -8.35 8.44
C PRO A 61 6.06 -6.93 7.88
N GLU A 62 4.91 -6.66 7.28
CA GLU A 62 4.58 -5.37 6.70
C GLU A 62 4.58 -4.25 7.75
N ARG A 63 5.36 -3.21 7.47
CA ARG A 63 5.52 -2.06 8.38
C ARG A 63 5.85 -0.78 7.60
N ALA A 64 5.54 0.35 8.22
CA ALA A 64 5.93 1.66 7.74
C ALA A 64 7.07 2.19 8.60
N VAL A 65 8.27 2.24 8.05
CA VAL A 65 9.52 2.51 8.79
C VAL A 65 10.42 3.47 8.03
N SER A 66 11.48 3.95 8.68
CA SER A 66 12.51 4.71 7.97
C SER A 66 13.34 3.79 7.08
N ILE A 67 13.95 4.34 6.03
CA ILE A 67 14.86 3.57 5.18
C ILE A 67 16.06 3.04 5.99
N GLU A 68 16.54 3.78 6.98
CA GLU A 68 17.63 3.37 7.87
C GLU A 68 17.25 2.14 8.71
N GLU A 69 16.01 2.06 9.19
CA GLU A 69 15.52 0.90 9.96
C GLU A 69 15.42 -0.35 9.08
N LEU A 70 14.95 -0.21 7.83
CA LEU A 70 14.99 -1.32 6.87
C LEU A 70 16.43 -1.77 6.60
N LEU A 71 17.36 -0.83 6.42
CA LEU A 71 18.78 -1.15 6.16
C LEU A 71 19.47 -1.79 7.36
N ALA A 72 19.09 -1.43 8.59
CA ALA A 72 19.57 -2.10 9.80
C ALA A 72 19.15 -3.57 9.81
N PHE A 73 17.89 -3.87 9.51
CA PHE A 73 17.41 -5.24 9.36
C PHE A 73 18.11 -5.99 8.21
N ALA A 74 18.32 -5.33 7.07
CA ALA A 74 18.98 -5.92 5.91
C ALA A 74 20.45 -6.30 6.20
N LYS A 75 21.16 -5.53 7.05
CA LYS A 75 22.52 -5.85 7.48
C LYS A 75 22.63 -7.12 8.32
N GLU A 76 21.55 -7.55 8.95
CA GLU A 76 21.50 -8.81 9.69
C GLU A 76 21.31 -10.03 8.75
N GLN A 77 21.03 -9.79 7.47
CA GLN A 77 20.86 -10.85 6.48
C GLN A 77 22.18 -11.18 5.79
N GLU A 78 22.40 -12.47 5.54
CA GLU A 78 23.60 -12.97 4.88
C GLU A 78 23.45 -13.02 3.35
N GLY A 79 24.58 -12.88 2.66
CA GLY A 79 24.67 -13.06 1.21
C GLY A 79 24.10 -11.89 0.40
N GLN A 80 23.95 -12.11 -0.90
CA GLN A 80 23.35 -11.12 -1.80
C GLN A 80 21.85 -11.01 -1.54
N GLN A 81 21.35 -9.77 -1.55
CA GLN A 81 19.98 -9.43 -1.19
C GLN A 81 19.32 -8.69 -2.34
N ILE A 82 18.03 -8.93 -2.55
CA ILE A 82 17.23 -8.31 -3.60
C ILE A 82 16.43 -7.18 -2.98
N PHE A 83 16.53 -5.98 -3.56
CA PHE A 83 15.67 -4.85 -3.21
C PHE A 83 14.63 -4.67 -4.33
N LEU A 84 13.35 -4.56 -3.96
CA LEU A 84 12.23 -4.61 -4.91
C LEU A 84 11.17 -3.52 -4.66
N GLY A 85 10.71 -2.83 -5.71
CA GLY A 85 9.63 -1.84 -5.62
C GLY A 85 10.09 -0.43 -6.00
N ASP A 86 9.15 0.53 -5.98
CA ASP A 86 9.41 1.91 -6.40
C ASP A 86 10.26 2.70 -5.39
N GLY A 87 10.34 2.24 -4.13
CA GLY A 87 11.24 2.79 -3.12
C GLY A 87 12.72 2.68 -3.49
N ILE A 88 13.08 1.82 -4.44
CA ILE A 88 14.46 1.74 -4.93
C ILE A 88 14.89 3.05 -5.60
N PHE A 89 14.03 3.68 -6.39
CA PHE A 89 14.42 4.85 -7.19
C PHE A 89 15.03 5.98 -6.34
N PRO A 90 14.40 6.43 -5.24
CA PRO A 90 15.00 7.45 -4.37
C PRO A 90 16.11 6.91 -3.46
N TYR A 91 16.09 5.63 -3.07
CA TYR A 91 16.98 5.12 -2.01
C TYR A 91 18.13 4.23 -2.51
N ARG A 92 18.27 3.98 -3.81
CA ARG A 92 19.28 3.06 -4.37
C ARG A 92 20.70 3.34 -3.87
N LYS A 93 21.14 4.61 -3.95
CA LYS A 93 22.48 5.00 -3.53
C LYS A 93 22.70 4.72 -2.04
N GLN A 94 21.73 5.06 -1.19
CA GLN A 94 21.78 4.81 0.24
C GLN A 94 21.81 3.30 0.57
N ILE A 95 21.09 2.48 -0.20
CA ILE A 95 21.12 1.01 -0.08
C ILE A 95 22.52 0.48 -0.41
N GLU A 96 23.07 0.86 -1.56
CA GLU A 96 24.40 0.43 -2.02
C GLU A 96 25.52 0.89 -1.08
N GLU A 97 25.44 2.11 -0.53
CA GLU A 97 26.40 2.65 0.45
C GLU A 97 26.30 1.94 1.81
N SER A 98 25.11 1.50 2.20
CA SER A 98 24.87 0.89 3.51
C SER A 98 25.27 -0.59 3.56
N LEU A 99 24.99 -1.36 2.52
CA LEU A 99 25.29 -2.80 2.45
C LEU A 99 26.55 -3.12 1.65
N GLY A 100 26.96 -2.25 0.73
CA GLY A 100 27.94 -2.56 -0.29
C GLY A 100 27.27 -3.01 -1.60
N LYS A 101 27.72 -2.43 -2.71
CA LYS A 101 27.12 -2.62 -4.03
C LYS A 101 27.06 -4.09 -4.48
N ASP A 102 28.08 -4.88 -4.15
CA ASP A 102 28.18 -6.28 -4.58
C ASP A 102 27.18 -7.21 -3.86
N LEU A 103 26.64 -6.78 -2.72
CA LEU A 103 25.59 -7.48 -1.99
C LEU A 103 24.18 -7.08 -2.43
N CYS A 104 24.03 -6.04 -3.25
CA CYS A 104 22.73 -5.48 -3.63
C CYS A 104 22.34 -5.90 -5.05
N LEU A 105 21.23 -6.63 -5.16
CA LEU A 105 20.61 -6.99 -6.44
C LEU A 105 19.38 -6.12 -6.67
N PHE A 106 19.35 -5.45 -7.83
CA PHE A 106 18.23 -4.64 -8.27
C PHE A 106 17.64 -5.28 -9.53
N PRO A 107 16.46 -5.93 -9.44
CA PRO A 107 15.82 -6.56 -10.58
C PRO A 107 15.46 -5.54 -11.65
N ASN A 108 15.36 -6.01 -12.91
CA ASN A 108 14.93 -5.17 -14.01
C ASN A 108 13.51 -4.60 -13.74
N PRO A 109 13.18 -3.40 -14.27
CA PRO A 109 11.93 -2.70 -13.94
C PRO A 109 10.65 -3.51 -14.11
N GLN A 110 10.57 -4.44 -15.05
CA GLN A 110 9.41 -5.31 -15.25
C GLN A 110 9.09 -6.19 -14.02
N ASN A 111 10.10 -6.51 -13.21
CA ASN A 111 9.93 -7.29 -11.99
C ASN A 111 9.64 -6.42 -10.77
N ALA A 112 9.96 -5.13 -10.83
CA ALA A 112 9.73 -4.15 -9.75
C ALA A 112 8.31 -3.58 -9.74
N LEU A 113 7.42 -4.07 -10.61
CA LEU A 113 6.02 -3.66 -10.71
C LEU A 113 5.08 -4.80 -10.36
N GLN A 114 3.87 -4.41 -9.95
CA GLN A 114 2.78 -5.32 -9.64
C GLN A 114 2.34 -6.09 -10.89
N ARG A 115 2.28 -7.44 -10.79
CA ARG A 115 1.89 -8.31 -11.91
C ARG A 115 0.54 -8.97 -11.63
N ALA A 116 -0.36 -8.91 -12.62
CA ALA A 116 -1.67 -9.56 -12.54
C ALA A 116 -1.57 -11.08 -12.36
N ALA A 117 -0.56 -11.73 -12.94
CA ALA A 117 -0.31 -13.16 -12.74
C ALA A 117 0.01 -13.48 -11.27
N SER A 118 0.87 -12.69 -10.63
CA SER A 118 1.22 -12.85 -9.21
C SER A 118 -0.01 -12.61 -8.32
N LEU A 119 -0.82 -11.60 -8.65
CA LEU A 119 -2.09 -11.34 -7.96
C LEU A 119 -3.04 -12.55 -8.04
N ALA A 120 -3.20 -13.13 -9.23
CA ALA A 120 -4.08 -14.28 -9.45
C ALA A 120 -3.61 -15.51 -8.68
N LEU A 121 -2.31 -15.80 -8.71
CA LEU A 121 -1.71 -16.93 -8.00
C LEU A 121 -1.89 -16.81 -6.48
N LEU A 122 -1.64 -15.62 -5.92
CA LEU A 122 -1.86 -15.38 -4.49
C LEU A 122 -3.34 -15.45 -4.12
N GLY A 123 -4.23 -14.96 -4.98
CA GLY A 123 -5.68 -15.09 -4.79
C GLY A 123 -6.15 -16.54 -4.78
N GLU A 124 -5.65 -17.36 -5.69
CA GLU A 124 -5.92 -18.80 -5.72
C GLU A 124 -5.40 -19.51 -4.46
N LYS A 125 -4.17 -19.17 -4.04
CA LYS A 125 -3.58 -19.69 -2.80
C LYS A 125 -4.43 -19.37 -1.58
N LYS A 126 -4.83 -18.10 -1.37
CA LYS A 126 -5.69 -17.70 -0.24
C LYS A 126 -7.04 -18.42 -0.25
N LYS A 127 -7.63 -18.61 -1.43
CA LYS A 127 -8.87 -19.38 -1.59
C LYS A 127 -8.67 -20.86 -1.24
N ALA A 128 -7.58 -21.47 -1.68
CA ALA A 128 -7.27 -22.88 -1.40
C ALA A 128 -6.98 -23.13 0.09
N GLU A 129 -6.39 -22.15 0.78
CA GLU A 129 -6.16 -22.17 2.23
C GLU A 129 -7.45 -21.96 3.06
N GLY A 130 -8.59 -21.71 2.40
CA GLY A 130 -9.88 -21.53 3.06
C GLY A 130 -9.99 -20.21 3.83
N LEU A 131 -9.16 -19.22 3.51
CA LEU A 131 -9.26 -17.90 4.11
C LEU A 131 -10.61 -17.28 3.75
N GLU A 132 -11.24 -16.63 4.72
CA GLU A 132 -12.52 -15.97 4.48
C GLU A 132 -12.35 -14.85 3.46
N ALA A 133 -13.21 -14.84 2.45
CA ALA A 133 -13.23 -13.78 1.47
C ALA A 133 -13.76 -12.49 2.11
N GLY A 134 -12.88 -11.51 2.27
CA GLY A 134 -13.22 -10.21 2.82
C GLY A 134 -12.22 -9.16 2.37
N PHE A 135 -12.66 -8.22 1.53
CA PHE A 135 -11.80 -7.11 1.12
C PHE A 135 -11.97 -5.90 2.06
N HIS A 136 -10.90 -5.60 2.78
CA HIS A 136 -10.73 -4.38 3.55
C HIS A 136 -9.42 -3.70 3.13
N LEU A 137 -9.36 -2.38 3.35
CA LEU A 137 -8.15 -1.61 3.05
C LEU A 137 -7.23 -1.67 4.26
N GLU A 138 -6.02 -2.16 4.04
CA GLU A 138 -4.97 -2.11 5.05
C GLU A 138 -4.12 -0.86 4.86
N TYR A 139 -4.17 0.02 5.86
CA TYR A 139 -3.41 1.25 5.89
C TYR A 139 -2.33 1.16 6.98
N LEU A 140 -1.10 0.84 6.58
CA LEU A 140 0.08 0.78 7.48
C LEU A 140 0.39 2.13 8.14
N ARG A 141 -0.16 3.21 7.59
CA ARG A 141 -0.16 4.56 8.15
C ARG A 141 -1.57 5.11 8.10
N LYS A 142 -1.99 5.78 9.18
CA LYS A 142 -3.24 6.56 9.18
C LYS A 142 -3.34 7.42 7.92
N PRO A 143 -4.47 7.40 7.20
CA PRO A 143 -4.71 8.26 6.04
C PRO A 143 -4.50 9.74 6.36
N GLN A 144 -4.15 10.52 5.34
CA GLN A 144 -3.92 11.97 5.48
C GLN A 144 -5.16 12.68 6.06
N ALA A 145 -6.36 12.34 5.61
CA ALA A 145 -7.61 12.92 6.10
C ALA A 145 -7.81 12.69 7.61
N GLU A 146 -7.48 11.52 8.14
CA GLU A 146 -7.60 11.27 9.58
C GLU A 146 -6.57 12.08 10.38
N ARG A 147 -5.33 12.19 9.86
CA ARG A 147 -4.28 13.01 10.49
C ARG A 147 -4.65 14.49 10.49
N GLU A 148 -5.22 15.00 9.40
CA GLU A 148 -5.68 16.39 9.30
C GLU A 148 -6.89 16.66 10.20
N LYS A 149 -7.75 15.66 10.42
CA LYS A 149 -8.86 15.73 11.36
C LYS A 149 -8.35 15.82 12.80
N GLU A 150 -7.42 14.95 13.17
CA GLU A 150 -6.79 14.95 14.50
C GLU A 150 -5.95 16.22 14.74
N ALA A 151 -5.30 16.76 13.71
CA ALA A 151 -4.57 18.02 13.76
C ALA A 151 -5.46 19.27 13.78
N GLY A 152 -6.79 19.12 13.76
CA GLY A 152 -7.75 20.23 13.78
C GLY A 152 -7.81 21.05 12.48
N ALA A 153 -7.20 20.55 11.40
CA ALA A 153 -7.16 21.22 10.09
C ALA A 153 -8.44 20.96 9.27
N LEU A 154 -9.13 19.85 9.51
CA LEU A 154 -10.46 19.60 8.97
C LEU A 154 -11.49 20.15 9.95
N LYS A 155 -12.20 21.21 9.54
CA LYS A 155 -13.44 21.60 10.21
C LYS A 155 -14.42 20.44 10.05
N ASP A 156 -15.00 19.98 11.16
CA ASP A 156 -16.10 19.03 11.12
C ASP A 156 -17.11 19.53 10.10
N PHE A 157 -17.28 18.78 9.00
CA PHE A 157 -18.46 18.96 8.18
C PHE A 157 -19.61 18.73 9.14
N GLN A 158 -20.35 19.78 9.45
CA GLN A 158 -21.58 19.68 10.22
C GLN A 158 -22.42 18.61 9.53
N ILE A 159 -22.46 17.42 10.12
CA ILE A 159 -23.54 16.49 9.88
C ILE A 159 -24.74 17.26 10.39
N VAL A 160 -25.43 17.94 9.48
CA VAL A 160 -26.67 18.62 9.80
C VAL A 160 -27.57 17.53 10.36
N GLN A 161 -27.89 17.65 11.65
CA GLN A 161 -28.77 16.70 12.33
C GLN A 161 -30.04 16.47 11.48
N GLU A 162 -30.47 15.21 11.39
CA GLU A 162 -31.65 14.77 10.59
C GLU A 162 -32.92 15.61 10.83
N GLU A 163 -33.01 16.31 11.95
CA GLU A 163 -34.14 17.16 12.32
C GLU A 163 -34.32 18.39 11.40
N ALA A 164 -33.28 18.81 10.67
CA ALA A 164 -33.33 19.99 9.78
C ALA A 164 -34.09 19.75 8.45
N TYR A 165 -34.53 18.53 8.16
CA TYR A 165 -35.21 18.20 6.90
C TYR A 165 -36.72 18.47 6.88
N LYS A 166 -37.34 18.85 8.00
CA LYS A 166 -38.80 19.00 8.06
C LYS A 166 -39.35 20.26 7.35
N ASP A 167 -38.54 21.30 7.17
CA ASP A 167 -39.03 22.60 6.66
C ASP A 167 -38.48 23.01 5.27
N LEU A 168 -37.66 22.18 4.62
CA LEU A 168 -37.11 22.52 3.31
C LEU A 168 -38.02 22.05 2.17
N GLY A 169 -39.01 22.88 1.85
CA GLY A 169 -39.78 22.79 0.61
C GLY A 169 -38.85 22.77 -0.62
N LYS A 170 -39.10 21.81 -1.52
CA LYS A 170 -38.54 21.61 -2.88
C LYS A 170 -37.11 22.15 -3.08
N THR A 171 -36.14 21.25 -2.94
CA THR A 171 -34.72 21.39 -3.28
C THR A 171 -34.50 22.01 -4.67
N LYS A 172 -33.95 23.23 -4.69
CA LYS A 172 -33.00 23.62 -5.73
C LYS A 172 -31.61 23.41 -5.15
N ASP A 173 -30.96 22.33 -5.55
CA ASP A 173 -29.56 22.10 -5.23
C ASP A 173 -28.72 23.25 -5.81
N LYS A 174 -28.34 24.19 -4.94
CA LYS A 174 -27.24 25.10 -5.18
C LYS A 174 -26.14 24.73 -4.20
N LEU A 175 -25.24 23.86 -4.63
CA LEU A 175 -23.93 23.69 -4.01
C LEU A 175 -23.13 24.97 -4.28
N ILE A 176 -23.13 25.90 -3.33
CA ILE A 176 -22.25 27.06 -3.37
C ILE A 176 -21.00 26.69 -2.56
N ALA A 177 -19.90 26.40 -3.25
CA ALA A 177 -18.60 26.18 -2.64
C ALA A 177 -18.08 27.50 -2.07
N LYS A 178 -18.13 27.67 -0.74
CA LYS A 178 -17.71 28.90 -0.05
C LYS A 178 -16.20 29.02 0.22
N ASN A 179 -15.40 27.99 -0.11
CA ASN A 179 -14.01 27.89 0.37
C ASN A 179 -12.94 27.79 -0.74
N TYR A 180 -13.23 28.21 -1.97
CA TYR A 180 -12.19 28.41 -2.99
C TYR A 180 -12.09 29.91 -3.29
N PRO A 181 -10.99 30.60 -2.93
CA PRO A 181 -10.74 31.92 -3.46
C PRO A 181 -10.40 31.77 -4.95
N ILE A 182 -11.31 32.19 -5.81
CA ILE A 182 -11.01 32.43 -7.22
C ILE A 182 -10.50 33.87 -7.28
N HIS A 183 -9.22 34.04 -7.54
CA HIS A 183 -8.67 35.36 -7.85
C HIS A 183 -9.05 35.72 -9.29
N GLU A 184 -9.69 36.89 -9.47
CA GLU A 184 -9.93 37.51 -10.79
C GLU A 184 -8.61 37.95 -11.45
#